data_AF-A0A0Q4H857-F1
#
_entry.id   AF-A0A0Q4H857-F1
#
_cell.length_a   1.000
_cell.length_b   1.000
_cell.length_c   1.000
_cell.angle_alpha   90.00
_cell.angle_beta   90.00
_cell.angle_gamma   90.00
#
_symmetry.space_group_name_H-M   'P 1'
#
loop_
_entity.id
_entity.type
_entity.pdbx_description
1 polymer ?
#
loop_
_entity_poly.entity_id
_entity_poly.type
_entity_poly.pdbx_seq_one_letter_code
_entity_poly.pdbx_strand_id
1 'polypeptide(L)'
;MTIWDDEEELPIPQPPAPEGGLVAAVSRLPQSGSVSFASRPLGGYDRSEVDAFVTDLSQTIDDVRTALDEDRRELAELRAENTKLRSTDNADLEHEVTLGAVGLLSQAQMIADKAVADAEAYARDLVLTARTQYRETQERNADAAAAAPKEPSTATGSIALPSMPEIEFVRTYAQVAQIQLRSVLDALTEQVDRLGTLPQPDTAEQVVAETSAASIPEETFADEEPDWIPAVPPQPTKGRQSYVSP
;
A
#
# COMPACT_ATOMS: atom_id res chain seq x y z
N MET A 1 -29.87 6.43 22.77
CA MET A 1 -28.71 6.04 23.58
C MET A 1 -28.82 4.56 23.78
N THR A 2 -28.29 3.81 22.82
CA THR A 2 -28.23 2.34 22.84
C THR A 2 -26.84 2.03 22.35
N ILE A 3 -26.01 1.61 23.30
CA ILE A 3 -24.63 1.17 23.11
C ILE A 3 -24.72 -0.16 22.39
N TRP A 4 -24.14 -0.24 21.19
CA TRP A 4 -23.89 -1.52 20.54
C TRP A 4 -22.52 -1.93 21.05
N ASP A 5 -22.53 -2.84 22.01
CA ASP A 5 -21.34 -3.52 22.50
C ASP A 5 -20.68 -4.27 21.32
N ASP A 6 -19.42 -3.93 21.09
CA ASP A 6 -18.42 -4.84 20.53
C ASP A 6 -18.40 -6.10 21.39
N GLU A 7 -18.71 -7.26 20.81
CA GLU A 7 -18.10 -8.57 21.13
C GLU A 7 -18.83 -9.68 20.36
N GLU A 8 -18.16 -10.24 19.35
CA GLU A 8 -18.03 -11.70 19.12
C GLU A 8 -17.34 -11.90 17.76
N GLU A 9 -16.09 -11.42 17.67
CA GLU A 9 -15.17 -11.85 16.61
C GLU A 9 -14.81 -13.32 16.92
N LEU A 10 -15.58 -14.24 16.32
CA LEU A 10 -15.36 -15.67 16.46
C LEU A 10 -13.92 -16.01 16.07
N PRO A 11 -13.12 -16.62 16.97
CA PRO A 11 -11.75 -16.98 16.64
C PRO A 11 -11.77 -18.01 15.51
N ILE A 12 -11.19 -17.66 14.37
CA ILE A 12 -10.93 -18.58 13.27
C ILE A 12 -10.21 -19.80 13.88
N PRO A 13 -10.75 -21.02 13.74
CA PRO A 13 -10.07 -22.20 14.26
C PRO A 13 -8.75 -22.37 13.52
N GLN A 14 -7.64 -22.08 14.21
CA GLN A 14 -6.31 -22.43 13.72
C GLN A 14 -6.28 -23.95 13.49
N PRO A 15 -5.86 -24.43 12.31
CA PRO A 15 -5.71 -25.86 12.10
C PRO A 15 -4.68 -26.39 13.11
N PRO A 16 -4.91 -27.57 13.71
CA PRO A 16 -3.94 -28.15 14.64
C PRO A 16 -2.64 -28.41 13.87
N ALA A 17 -1.55 -27.80 14.32
CA ALA A 17 -0.22 -27.96 13.73
C ALA A 17 0.13 -29.46 13.61
N PRO A 18 0.18 -30.05 12.40
CA PRO A 18 0.35 -31.48 12.25
C PRO A 18 1.82 -31.85 12.05
N GLU A 19 2.73 -31.41 12.93
CA GLU A 19 4.16 -31.80 12.83
C GLU A 19 4.83 -32.11 14.18
N GLY A 20 4.22 -31.70 15.30
CA GLY A 20 4.76 -31.97 16.64
C GLY A 20 4.46 -33.38 17.17
N GLY A 21 3.48 -34.10 16.60
CA GLY A 21 2.97 -35.34 17.17
C GLY A 21 3.98 -36.50 17.14
N LEU A 22 4.65 -36.69 16.00
CA LEU A 22 5.66 -37.75 15.84
C LEU A 22 6.95 -37.40 16.58
N VAL A 23 7.39 -36.15 16.48
CA VAL A 23 8.57 -35.64 17.17
C VAL A 23 8.42 -35.72 18.69
N ALA A 24 7.22 -35.41 19.22
CA ALA A 24 6.88 -35.56 20.64
C ALA A 24 6.69 -37.04 21.05
N ALA A 25 6.19 -37.89 20.16
CA ALA A 25 6.06 -39.33 20.44
C ALA A 25 7.43 -40.01 20.51
N VAL A 26 8.36 -39.68 19.61
CA VAL A 26 9.71 -40.25 19.56
C VAL A 26 10.56 -39.82 20.77
N SER A 27 10.40 -38.56 21.23
CA SER A 27 11.08 -38.07 22.44
C SER A 27 10.51 -38.66 23.75
N ARG A 28 9.31 -39.27 23.70
CA ARG A 28 8.70 -40.00 24.83
C ARG A 28 8.95 -41.50 24.79
N LEU A 29 9.55 -42.03 23.73
CA LEU A 29 9.92 -43.45 23.68
C LEU A 29 10.92 -43.74 24.80
N PRO A 30 10.72 -44.80 25.61
CA PRO A 30 11.69 -45.20 26.60
C PRO A 30 13.06 -45.44 25.93
N GLN A 31 14.14 -45.16 26.66
CA GLN A 31 15.47 -45.64 26.26
C GLN A 31 15.36 -47.16 26.05
N SER A 32 16.02 -47.68 25.02
CA SER A 32 16.06 -49.10 24.65
C SER A 32 16.59 -49.91 25.83
N GLY A 33 15.72 -50.21 26.79
CA GLY A 33 16.01 -51.09 27.91
C GLY A 33 16.18 -52.51 27.39
N SER A 34 16.81 -53.36 28.20
CA SER A 34 16.94 -54.77 27.88
C SER A 34 15.54 -55.40 27.74
N VAL A 35 15.14 -55.69 26.50
CA VAL A 35 13.89 -56.40 26.20
C VAL A 35 14.15 -57.89 26.39
N SER A 36 13.33 -58.55 27.21
CA SER A 36 13.40 -60.00 27.41
C SER A 36 12.19 -60.71 26.82
N PHE A 37 12.41 -61.74 26.01
CA PHE A 37 11.36 -62.57 25.44
C PHE A 37 11.25 -63.92 26.16
N ALA A 38 10.03 -64.42 26.36
CA ALA A 38 9.83 -65.77 26.87
C ALA A 38 10.14 -66.81 25.78
N SER A 39 10.95 -67.83 26.10
CA SER A 39 11.29 -68.88 25.13
C SER A 39 10.26 -70.02 25.15
N ARG A 40 9.85 -70.48 23.96
CA ARG A 40 8.97 -71.64 23.80
C ARG A 40 9.78 -72.82 23.26
N PRO A 41 9.71 -74.02 23.88
CA PRO A 41 10.58 -75.14 23.51
C PRO A 41 10.28 -75.76 22.14
N LEU A 42 9.07 -75.55 21.58
CA LEU A 42 8.70 -76.00 20.24
C LEU A 42 8.15 -74.82 19.43
N GLY A 43 8.89 -74.40 18.40
CA GLY A 43 8.48 -73.38 17.43
C GLY A 43 8.58 -71.93 17.97
N GLY A 44 9.69 -71.26 17.67
CA GLY A 44 9.95 -69.85 17.97
C GLY A 44 11.01 -69.27 17.03
N TYR A 45 11.17 -67.94 17.03
CA TYR A 45 12.23 -67.25 16.30
C TYR A 45 13.61 -67.60 16.86
N ASP A 46 14.64 -67.60 16.00
CA ASP A 46 16.02 -67.81 16.45
C ASP A 46 16.47 -66.65 17.33
N ARG A 47 17.07 -66.97 18.48
CA ARG A 47 17.45 -65.97 19.47
C ARG A 47 18.57 -65.07 18.95
N SER A 48 19.55 -65.62 18.23
CA SER A 48 20.64 -64.84 17.64
C SER A 48 20.13 -63.82 16.62
N GLU A 49 19.17 -64.21 15.79
CA GLU A 49 18.57 -63.33 14.79
C GLU A 49 17.77 -62.19 15.45
N VAL A 50 16.97 -62.52 16.48
CA VAL A 50 16.22 -61.52 17.25
C VAL A 50 17.16 -60.57 17.99
N ASP A 51 18.22 -61.08 18.63
CA ASP A 51 19.19 -60.24 19.35
C ASP A 51 19.94 -59.30 18.37
N ALA A 52 20.29 -59.78 17.17
CA ALA A 52 20.90 -58.95 16.14
C ALA A 52 19.94 -57.87 15.63
N PHE A 53 18.68 -58.23 15.35
CA PHE A 53 17.65 -57.28 14.92
C PHE A 53 17.36 -56.21 15.98
N VAL A 54 17.25 -56.59 17.26
CA VAL A 54 17.01 -55.64 18.36
C VAL A 54 18.20 -54.68 18.50
N THR A 55 19.43 -55.18 18.32
CA THR A 55 20.64 -54.34 18.34
C THR A 55 20.61 -53.31 17.20
N ASP A 56 20.34 -53.75 15.97
CA ASP A 56 20.24 -52.87 14.79
C ASP A 56 19.12 -51.84 14.93
N LEU A 57 17.95 -52.27 15.44
CA LEU A 57 16.83 -51.39 15.72
C LEU A 57 17.18 -50.35 16.79
N SER A 58 17.90 -50.74 17.86
CA SER A 58 18.32 -49.81 18.90
C SER A 58 19.28 -48.76 18.37
N GLN A 59 20.23 -49.16 17.52
CA GLN A 59 21.17 -48.25 16.85
C GLN A 59 20.42 -47.27 15.94
N THR A 60 19.48 -47.76 15.13
CA THR A 60 18.67 -46.92 14.25
C THR A 60 17.83 -45.91 15.04
N ILE A 61 17.25 -46.31 16.18
CA ILE A 61 16.50 -45.40 17.05
C ILE A 61 17.40 -44.31 17.63
N ASP A 62 18.62 -44.66 18.03
CA ASP A 62 19.57 -43.69 18.57
C ASP A 62 20.06 -42.72 17.50
N ASP A 63 20.34 -43.20 16.28
CA ASP A 63 20.68 -42.35 15.13
C ASP A 63 19.55 -41.36 14.83
N VAL A 64 18.30 -41.83 14.75
CA VAL A 64 17.12 -40.95 14.53
C VAL A 64 16.95 -39.94 15.66
N ARG A 65 17.20 -40.32 16.93
CA ARG A 65 17.13 -39.38 18.05
C ARG A 65 18.19 -38.30 17.96
N THR A 66 19.43 -38.66 17.63
CA THR A 66 20.51 -37.68 17.48
C THR A 66 20.23 -36.70 16.34
N ALA A 67 19.72 -37.18 15.20
CA ALA A 67 19.31 -36.33 14.08
C ALA A 67 18.17 -35.38 14.48
N LEU A 68 17.13 -35.88 15.16
CA LEU A 68 16.03 -35.04 15.65
C LEU A 68 16.48 -33.98 16.65
N ASP A 69 17.47 -34.29 17.51
CA ASP A 69 18.01 -33.32 18.45
C ASP A 69 18.85 -32.24 17.74
N GLU A 70 19.58 -32.61 16.68
CA GLU A 70 20.31 -31.68 15.82
C GLU A 70 19.34 -30.72 15.10
N ASP A 71 18.33 -31.28 14.43
CA ASP A 71 17.30 -30.49 13.72
C ASP A 71 16.58 -29.53 14.66
N ARG A 72 16.29 -29.96 15.90
CA ARG A 72 15.66 -29.07 16.90
C ARG A 72 16.56 -27.92 17.31
N ARG A 73 17.88 -28.14 17.42
CA ARG A 73 18.84 -27.06 17.71
C ARG A 73 18.93 -26.09 16.56
N GLU A 74 19.05 -26.58 15.34
CA GLU A 74 19.10 -25.75 14.14
C GLU A 74 17.81 -24.91 13.99
N LEU A 75 16.65 -25.53 14.17
CA LEU A 75 15.38 -24.79 14.14
C LEU A 75 15.25 -23.76 15.27
N ALA A 76 15.84 -24.00 16.44
CA ALA A 76 15.86 -23.01 17.52
C ALA A 76 16.79 -21.83 17.18
N GLU A 77 17.96 -22.12 16.60
CA GLU A 77 18.93 -21.13 16.15
C GLU A 77 18.35 -20.26 15.02
N LEU A 78 17.81 -20.88 13.97
CA LEU A 78 17.20 -20.17 12.84
C LEU A 78 16.02 -19.30 13.30
N ARG A 79 15.20 -19.75 14.26
CA ARG A 79 14.12 -18.94 14.81
C ARG A 79 14.64 -17.75 15.62
N ALA A 80 15.71 -17.94 16.40
CA ALA A 80 16.34 -16.86 17.15
C ALA A 80 16.96 -15.81 16.19
N GLU A 81 17.64 -16.27 15.13
CA GLU A 81 18.20 -15.40 14.10
C GLU A 81 17.10 -14.66 13.34
N ASN A 82 16.04 -15.34 12.91
CA ASN A 82 14.93 -14.69 12.20
C ASN A 82 14.24 -13.64 13.08
N THR A 83 14.07 -13.92 14.37
CA THR A 83 13.54 -12.94 15.34
C THR A 83 14.46 -11.73 15.47
N LYS A 84 15.77 -11.95 15.51
CA LYS A 84 16.77 -10.88 15.57
C LYS A 84 16.74 -10.04 14.29
N LEU A 85 16.79 -10.65 13.12
CA LEU A 85 16.74 -9.95 11.83
C LEU A 85 15.45 -9.14 11.67
N ARG A 86 14.30 -9.73 12.02
CA ARG A 86 13.03 -8.98 12.01
C ARG A 86 13.04 -7.78 12.94
N SER A 87 13.67 -7.90 14.11
CA SER A 87 13.77 -6.76 15.03
C SER A 87 14.68 -5.65 14.54
N THR A 88 15.78 -5.99 13.84
CA THR A 88 16.69 -5.00 13.25
C THR A 88 16.07 -4.34 12.04
N ASP A 89 15.51 -5.12 11.12
CA ASP A 89 14.89 -4.60 9.90
C ASP A 89 13.70 -3.69 10.24
N ASN A 90 12.89 -4.05 11.25
CA ASN A 90 11.80 -3.20 11.69
C ASN A 90 12.29 -1.87 12.27
N ALA A 91 13.38 -1.87 13.04
CA ALA A 91 13.95 -0.63 13.58
C ALA A 91 14.51 0.27 12.47
N ASP A 92 15.14 -0.32 11.45
CA ASP A 92 15.67 0.43 10.30
C ASP A 92 14.54 1.02 9.45
N LEU A 93 13.47 0.26 9.20
CA LEU A 93 12.26 0.74 8.51
C LEU A 93 11.58 1.88 9.28
N GLU A 94 11.42 1.74 10.60
CA GLU A 94 10.86 2.80 11.44
C GLU A 94 11.71 4.08 11.38
N HIS A 95 13.04 3.94 11.33
CA HIS A 95 13.93 5.08 11.17
C HIS A 95 13.80 5.75 9.80
N GLU A 96 13.75 4.97 8.72
CA GLU A 96 13.57 5.49 7.36
C GLU A 96 12.23 6.20 7.20
N VAL A 97 11.13 5.60 7.69
CA VAL A 97 9.79 6.20 7.67
C VAL A 97 9.79 7.51 8.47
N THR A 98 10.45 7.54 9.63
CA THR A 98 10.55 8.76 10.45
C THR A 98 11.31 9.86 9.70
N LEU A 99 12.44 9.54 9.07
CA LEU A 99 13.21 10.49 8.27
C LEU A 99 12.41 11.00 7.06
N GLY A 100 11.72 10.12 6.36
CA GLY A 100 10.84 10.46 5.23
C GLY A 100 9.69 11.38 5.67
N ALA A 101 9.05 11.08 6.81
CA ALA A 101 7.98 11.89 7.37
C ALA A 101 8.45 13.30 7.76
N VAL A 102 9.66 13.44 8.32
CA VAL A 102 10.26 14.75 8.61
C VAL A 102 10.51 15.54 7.31
N GLY A 103 10.99 14.87 6.26
CA GLY A 103 11.14 15.50 4.94
C GLY A 103 9.81 16.00 4.36
N LEU A 104 8.78 15.16 4.41
CA LEU A 104 7.43 15.53 3.96
C LEU A 104 6.82 16.65 4.80
N LEU A 105 7.02 16.66 6.11
CA LEU A 105 6.54 17.73 6.99
C LEU A 105 7.22 19.06 6.66
N SER A 106 8.53 19.04 6.44
CA SER A 106 9.30 20.23 6.01
C SER A 106 8.81 20.75 4.66
N GLN A 107 8.55 19.84 3.70
CA GLN A 107 7.97 20.21 2.42
C GLN A 107 6.55 20.80 2.57
N ALA A 108 5.71 20.19 3.39
CA ALA A 108 4.36 20.68 3.66
C ALA A 108 4.38 22.07 4.31
N GLN A 109 5.31 22.32 5.23
CA GLN A 109 5.54 23.64 5.83
C GLN A 109 5.94 24.68 4.78
N MET A 110 6.89 24.37 3.89
CA MET A 110 7.28 25.29 2.81
C MET A 110 6.11 25.60 1.87
N ILE A 111 5.27 24.60 1.54
CA ILE A 111 4.08 24.80 0.71
C ILE A 111 3.06 25.67 1.45
N ALA A 112 2.86 25.45 2.75
CA ALA A 112 1.96 26.25 3.57
C ALA A 112 2.41 27.71 3.64
N ASP A 113 3.70 27.97 3.89
CA ASP A 113 4.26 29.32 3.94
C ASP A 113 4.11 30.04 2.60
N LYS A 114 4.36 29.32 1.49
CA LYS A 114 4.13 29.86 0.15
C LYS A 114 2.65 30.19 -0.09
N ALA A 115 1.74 29.29 0.27
CA ALA A 115 0.31 29.50 0.11
C ALA A 115 -0.20 30.70 0.92
N VAL A 116 0.33 30.90 2.14
CA VAL A 116 0.03 32.08 2.97
C VAL A 116 0.54 33.35 2.29
N ALA A 117 1.78 33.35 1.79
CA ALA A 117 2.34 34.50 1.09
C ALA A 117 1.53 34.85 -0.17
N ASP A 118 1.13 33.84 -0.96
CA ASP A 118 0.31 34.01 -2.16
C ASP A 118 -1.10 34.55 -1.80
N ALA A 119 -1.71 34.02 -0.73
CA ALA A 119 -3.00 34.49 -0.25
C ALA A 119 -2.95 35.94 0.27
N GLU A 120 -1.88 36.32 0.97
CA GLU A 120 -1.67 37.71 1.40
C GLU A 120 -1.53 38.67 0.22
N ALA A 121 -0.75 38.28 -0.79
CA ALA A 121 -0.57 39.06 -2.00
C ALA A 121 -1.92 39.26 -2.73
N TYR A 122 -2.68 38.17 -2.90
CA TYR A 122 -4.01 38.22 -3.51
C TYR A 122 -4.98 39.09 -2.72
N ALA A 123 -5.00 38.99 -1.38
CA ALA A 123 -5.85 39.83 -0.54
C ALA A 123 -5.52 41.33 -0.69
N ARG A 124 -4.23 41.69 -0.78
CA ARG A 124 -3.82 43.08 -1.02
C ARG A 124 -4.29 43.57 -2.39
N ASP A 125 -4.12 42.76 -3.43
CA ASP A 125 -4.57 43.10 -4.78
C ASP A 125 -6.09 43.28 -4.86
N LEU A 126 -6.84 42.38 -4.22
CA LEU A 126 -8.30 42.46 -4.14
C LEU A 126 -8.76 43.76 -3.46
N VAL A 127 -8.11 44.16 -2.36
CA VAL A 127 -8.42 45.43 -1.65
C VAL A 127 -8.10 46.65 -2.50
N LEU A 128 -6.97 46.65 -3.21
CA LEU A 128 -6.60 47.75 -4.11
C LEU A 128 -7.59 47.86 -5.28
N THR A 129 -7.99 46.73 -5.86
CA THR A 129 -8.98 46.67 -6.93
C THR A 129 -10.34 47.17 -6.45
N ALA A 130 -10.83 46.69 -5.30
CA ALA A 130 -12.09 47.15 -4.72
C ALA A 130 -12.08 48.65 -4.41
N ARG A 131 -10.97 49.19 -3.89
CA ARG A 131 -10.83 50.62 -3.61
C ARG A 131 -10.84 51.47 -4.88
N THR A 132 -10.25 50.95 -5.97
CA THR A 132 -10.25 51.62 -7.27
C THR A 132 -11.65 51.64 -7.86
N GLN A 133 -12.34 50.50 -7.87
CA GLN A 133 -13.74 50.41 -8.32
C GLN A 133 -14.69 51.29 -7.51
N TYR A 134 -14.46 51.40 -6.20
CA TYR A 134 -15.25 52.27 -5.34
C TYR A 134 -15.08 53.74 -5.71
N ARG A 135 -13.84 54.20 -5.93
CA ARG A 135 -13.57 55.57 -6.38
C ARG A 135 -14.18 55.85 -7.75
N GLU A 136 -14.00 54.95 -8.70
CA GLU A 136 -14.56 55.10 -10.05
C GLU A 136 -16.09 55.15 -10.02
N THR A 137 -16.73 54.35 -9.18
CA THR A 137 -18.18 54.37 -9.00
C THR A 137 -18.64 55.67 -8.35
N GLN A 138 -17.89 56.20 -7.38
CA GLN A 138 -18.19 57.52 -6.81
C GLN A 138 -18.04 58.65 -7.83
N GLU A 139 -16.97 58.64 -8.64
CA GLU A 139 -16.74 59.63 -9.69
C GLU A 139 -17.87 59.59 -10.74
N ARG A 140 -18.21 58.39 -11.25
CA ARG A 140 -19.35 58.21 -12.16
C ARG A 140 -20.68 58.70 -11.57
N ASN A 141 -20.92 58.43 -10.28
CA ASN A 141 -22.14 58.90 -9.61
C ASN A 141 -22.13 60.43 -9.43
N ALA A 142 -20.99 61.03 -9.13
CA ALA A 142 -20.84 62.48 -9.02
C ALA A 142 -21.04 63.18 -10.38
N ASP A 143 -20.46 62.63 -11.45
CA ASP A 143 -20.64 63.11 -12.82
C ASP A 143 -22.09 62.97 -13.27
N ALA A 144 -22.74 61.84 -12.98
CA ALA A 144 -24.17 61.65 -13.25
C ALA A 144 -25.05 62.64 -12.47
N ALA A 145 -24.71 62.94 -11.21
CA ALA A 145 -25.41 63.95 -10.42
C ALA A 145 -25.16 65.39 -10.91
N ALA A 146 -23.98 65.68 -11.45
CA ALA A 146 -23.65 66.98 -12.03
C ALA A 146 -24.28 67.19 -13.42
N ALA A 147 -24.44 66.12 -14.20
CA ALA A 147 -25.13 66.12 -15.48
C ALA A 147 -26.66 66.07 -15.36
N ALA A 148 -27.19 65.73 -14.17
CA ALA A 148 -28.62 65.80 -13.90
C ALA A 148 -29.09 67.28 -13.93
N PRO A 149 -30.16 67.60 -14.69
CA PRO A 149 -30.68 68.96 -14.76
C PRO A 149 -31.11 69.45 -13.37
N LYS A 150 -30.63 70.64 -12.97
CA LYS A 150 -31.07 71.36 -11.76
C LYS A 150 -32.52 71.85 -11.95
N GLU A 151 -33.48 70.95 -11.82
CA GLU A 151 -34.85 71.36 -11.51
C GLU A 151 -35.04 71.39 -9.98
N PRO A 152 -35.69 72.45 -9.44
CA PRO A 152 -35.96 72.53 -8.00
C PRO A 152 -36.89 71.37 -7.59
N SER A 153 -36.42 70.57 -6.65
CA SER A 153 -37.18 69.45 -6.09
C SER A 153 -38.38 69.96 -5.29
N THR A 154 -39.56 69.86 -5.88
CA THR A 154 -40.80 69.52 -5.19
C THR A 154 -41.41 68.32 -5.91
N ALA A 155 -41.03 67.11 -5.54
CA ALA A 155 -41.86 65.93 -5.75
C ALA A 155 -41.29 64.72 -5.02
N THR A 156 -42.05 64.34 -3.98
CA THR A 156 -42.35 62.97 -3.54
C THR A 156 -41.97 61.89 -4.55
N GLY A 157 -41.32 60.84 -4.04
CA GLY A 157 -40.76 59.75 -4.81
C GLY A 157 -41.71 59.16 -5.86
N SER A 158 -41.22 59.09 -7.08
CA SER A 158 -41.70 58.17 -8.09
C SER A 158 -40.49 57.68 -8.87
N ILE A 159 -40.14 56.41 -8.66
CA ILE A 159 -39.14 55.69 -9.45
C ILE A 159 -39.73 55.58 -10.85
N ALA A 160 -39.23 56.39 -11.78
CA ALA A 160 -39.55 56.24 -13.20
C ALA A 160 -38.68 55.11 -13.77
N LEU A 161 -39.17 53.87 -13.69
CA LEU A 161 -38.71 52.81 -14.60
C LEU A 161 -39.36 53.01 -15.97
N PRO A 162 -38.64 52.82 -17.09
CA PRO A 162 -39.30 52.59 -18.37
C PRO A 162 -40.03 51.24 -18.32
N SER A 163 -41.36 51.29 -18.46
CA SER A 163 -42.23 50.11 -18.52
C SER A 163 -42.05 49.37 -19.84
N MET A 164 -40.97 48.59 -19.95
CA MET A 164 -41.03 47.37 -20.76
C MET A 164 -41.88 46.34 -20.00
N PRO A 165 -42.63 45.46 -20.68
CA PRO A 165 -43.62 44.60 -20.03
C PRO A 165 -42.92 43.69 -19.02
N GLU A 166 -43.09 43.93 -17.73
CA GLU A 166 -42.47 43.14 -16.65
C GLU A 166 -42.71 41.64 -16.81
N ILE A 167 -43.82 41.26 -17.46
CA ILE A 167 -44.18 39.88 -17.79
C ILE A 167 -43.17 39.25 -18.76
N GLU A 168 -42.64 40.00 -19.73
CA GLU A 168 -41.64 39.49 -20.69
C GLU A 168 -40.25 39.38 -20.06
N PHE A 169 -39.88 40.33 -19.20
CA PHE A 169 -38.63 40.25 -18.43
C PHE A 169 -38.65 39.07 -17.44
N VAL A 170 -39.74 38.88 -16.71
CA VAL A 170 -39.88 37.73 -15.80
C VAL A 170 -39.91 36.43 -16.59
N ARG A 171 -40.58 36.39 -17.75
CA ARG A 171 -40.63 35.19 -18.60
C ARG A 171 -39.27 34.84 -19.20
N THR A 172 -38.52 35.82 -19.70
CA THR A 172 -37.17 35.60 -20.23
C THR A 172 -36.19 35.22 -19.13
N TYR A 173 -36.26 35.85 -17.96
CA TYR A 173 -35.40 35.50 -16.83
C TYR A 173 -35.71 34.10 -16.29
N ALA A 174 -36.99 33.73 -16.18
CA ALA A 174 -37.38 32.37 -15.82
C ALA A 174 -36.94 31.33 -16.86
N GLN A 175 -37.00 31.67 -18.15
CA GLN A 175 -36.55 30.79 -19.23
C GLN A 175 -35.02 30.62 -19.24
N VAL A 176 -34.26 31.68 -18.97
CA VAL A 176 -32.80 31.61 -18.80
C VAL A 176 -32.43 30.80 -17.56
N ALA A 177 -33.10 31.01 -16.43
CA ALA A 177 -32.89 30.23 -15.21
C ALA A 177 -33.20 28.74 -15.44
N GLN A 178 -34.26 28.41 -16.18
CA GLN A 178 -34.60 27.03 -16.52
C GLN A 178 -33.52 26.37 -17.38
N ILE A 179 -32.96 27.08 -18.36
CA ILE A 179 -31.86 26.58 -19.19
C ILE A 179 -30.60 26.37 -18.34
N GLN A 180 -30.28 27.31 -17.46
CA GLN A 180 -29.13 27.21 -16.56
C GLN A 180 -29.25 26.03 -15.58
N LEU A 181 -30.44 25.81 -15.00
CA LEU A 181 -30.67 24.71 -14.06
C LEU A 181 -30.58 23.34 -14.76
N ARG A 182 -31.04 23.26 -16.01
CA ARG A 182 -30.92 22.04 -16.83
C ARG A 182 -29.46 21.74 -17.19
N SER A 183 -28.70 22.76 -17.54
CA SER A 183 -27.26 22.64 -17.79
C SER A 183 -26.47 22.20 -16.54
N VAL A 184 -26.83 22.70 -15.36
CA VAL A 184 -26.19 22.28 -14.10
C VAL A 184 -26.55 20.83 -13.76
N LEU A 185 -27.80 20.41 -13.98
CA LEU A 185 -28.22 19.02 -13.75
C LEU A 185 -27.56 18.05 -14.75
N ASP A 186 -27.42 18.43 -16.02
CA ASP A 186 -26.69 17.62 -17.01
C ASP A 186 -25.21 17.51 -16.63
N ALA A 187 -24.57 18.61 -16.22
CA ALA A 187 -23.17 18.59 -15.76
C ALA A 187 -22.96 17.75 -14.49
N LEU A 188 -23.91 17.79 -13.54
CA LEU A 188 -23.86 16.93 -12.35
C LEU A 188 -24.09 15.46 -12.71
N THR A 189 -24.96 15.18 -13.69
CA THR A 189 -25.21 13.81 -14.17
C THR A 189 -23.98 13.25 -14.89
N GLU A 190 -23.30 14.06 -15.70
CA GLU A 190 -22.04 13.71 -16.34
C GLU A 190 -20.91 13.51 -15.31
N GLN A 191 -20.84 14.33 -14.27
CA GLN A 191 -19.88 14.14 -13.18
C GLN A 191 -20.16 12.89 -12.34
N VAL A 192 -21.43 12.54 -12.12
CA VAL A 192 -21.83 11.29 -11.46
C VAL A 192 -21.52 10.07 -12.34
N ASP A 193 -21.75 10.16 -13.65
CA ASP A 193 -21.42 9.09 -14.59
C ASP A 193 -19.89 8.90 -14.70
N ARG A 194 -19.13 10.00 -14.64
CA ARG A 194 -17.66 9.99 -14.55
C ARG A 194 -17.13 9.44 -13.22
N LEU A 195 -17.88 9.59 -12.12
CA LEU A 195 -17.58 8.94 -10.84
C LEU A 195 -17.99 7.46 -10.82
N GLY A 196 -19.01 7.08 -11.60
CA GLY A 196 -19.42 5.69 -11.81
C GLY A 196 -18.49 4.93 -12.76
N THR A 197 -17.79 5.64 -13.65
CA THR A 197 -16.78 5.11 -14.58
C THR A 197 -15.36 5.44 -14.13
N LEU A 198 -15.12 5.49 -12.81
CA LEU A 198 -13.76 5.35 -12.29
C LEU A 198 -13.12 4.14 -12.98
N PRO A 199 -11.97 4.29 -13.66
CA PRO A 199 -11.30 3.16 -14.27
C PRO A 199 -11.03 2.14 -13.18
N GLN A 200 -11.59 0.95 -13.31
CA GLN A 200 -11.10 -0.21 -12.57
C GLN A 200 -9.58 -0.28 -12.83
N PRO A 201 -8.76 -0.47 -11.78
CA PRO A 201 -7.30 -0.50 -11.91
C PRO A 201 -6.76 -1.71 -12.71
N ASP A 202 -7.58 -2.35 -13.56
CA ASP A 202 -7.19 -3.50 -14.38
C ASP A 202 -7.10 -3.16 -15.89
N THR A 203 -7.58 -1.99 -16.35
CA THR A 203 -7.56 -1.66 -17.80
C THR A 203 -6.41 -0.76 -18.24
N ALA A 204 -5.70 -0.12 -17.30
CA ALA A 204 -4.53 0.71 -17.62
C ALA A 204 -3.31 -0.13 -18.07
N GLU A 205 -3.26 -1.43 -17.75
CA GLU A 205 -2.19 -2.33 -18.23
C GLU A 205 -2.40 -2.82 -19.66
N GLN A 206 -3.63 -2.81 -20.19
CA GLN A 206 -3.91 -3.40 -21.51
C GLN A 206 -3.72 -2.41 -22.68
N VAL A 207 -3.88 -1.11 -22.46
CA VAL A 207 -3.67 -0.11 -23.55
C VAL A 207 -2.19 0.20 -23.77
N VAL A 208 -1.34 -0.03 -22.77
CA VAL A 208 0.13 0.06 -22.92
C VAL A 208 0.67 -1.16 -23.68
N ALA A 209 0.04 -2.33 -23.54
CA ALA A 209 0.46 -3.56 -24.22
C ALA A 209 0.17 -3.57 -25.73
N GLU A 210 -0.94 -2.98 -26.20
CA GLU A 210 -1.27 -2.95 -27.64
C GLU A 210 -0.52 -1.87 -28.43
N THR A 211 -0.03 -0.82 -27.78
CA THR A 211 0.72 0.25 -28.47
C THR A 211 2.21 -0.07 -28.64
N SER A 212 2.74 -1.04 -27.87
CA SER A 212 4.13 -1.50 -27.97
C SER A 212 4.34 -2.68 -28.93
N ALA A 213 3.28 -3.27 -29.49
CA ALA A 213 3.38 -4.44 -30.37
C ALA A 213 3.66 -4.13 -31.86
N ALA A 214 3.81 -2.85 -32.23
CA ALA A 214 3.95 -2.44 -33.63
C ALA A 214 5.20 -1.59 -33.88
N SER A 215 6.38 -1.98 -33.37
CA SER A 215 7.70 -1.54 -33.85
C SER A 215 8.81 -2.29 -33.14
N ILE A 216 9.51 -3.20 -33.82
CA ILE A 216 10.98 -3.34 -33.92
C ILE A 216 11.31 -4.69 -34.60
N PRO A 217 12.23 -4.74 -35.58
CA PRO A 217 12.55 -5.94 -36.36
C PRO A 217 13.43 -6.92 -35.55
N GLU A 218 13.36 -8.20 -35.92
CA GLU A 218 14.24 -9.28 -35.46
C GLU A 218 15.73 -8.89 -35.49
N GLU A 219 16.35 -8.76 -34.33
CA GLU A 219 17.79 -8.88 -34.18
C GLU A 219 18.11 -9.61 -32.86
N THR A 220 18.71 -10.78 -33.02
CA THR A 220 19.18 -11.73 -32.00
C THR A 220 20.05 -11.07 -30.94
N PHE A 221 19.66 -11.14 -29.66
CA PHE A 221 20.56 -10.92 -28.53
C PHE A 221 20.37 -11.97 -27.43
N ALA A 222 21.52 -12.40 -26.93
CA ALA A 222 21.76 -13.52 -26.03
C ALA A 222 21.32 -13.23 -24.59
N ASP A 223 21.21 -14.32 -23.81
CA ASP A 223 20.98 -14.33 -22.38
C ASP A 223 21.92 -13.36 -21.62
N GLU A 224 21.41 -12.18 -21.24
CA GLU A 224 22.03 -11.31 -20.23
C GLU A 224 21.32 -11.55 -18.89
N GLU A 225 21.91 -12.41 -18.06
CA GLU A 225 21.56 -12.55 -16.65
C GLU A 225 21.87 -11.22 -15.91
N PRO A 226 20.96 -10.70 -15.07
CA PRO A 226 21.17 -9.42 -14.39
C PRO A 226 22.34 -9.45 -13.40
N ASP A 227 23.16 -8.40 -13.46
CA ASP A 227 24.49 -8.24 -12.86
C ASP A 227 24.43 -7.89 -11.35
N TRP A 228 23.91 -8.79 -10.50
CA TRP A 228 23.81 -8.59 -9.05
C TRP A 228 24.57 -9.62 -8.19
N ILE A 229 25.42 -10.46 -8.79
CA ILE A 229 26.27 -11.40 -8.02
C ILE A 229 27.61 -10.72 -7.68
N PRO A 230 27.94 -10.46 -6.40
CA PRO A 230 29.27 -9.98 -6.03
C PRO A 230 30.33 -11.08 -6.31
N ALA A 231 31.39 -10.70 -7.01
CA ALA A 231 32.46 -11.59 -7.44
C ALA A 231 33.09 -12.39 -6.28
N VAL A 232 32.97 -13.72 -6.34
CA VAL A 232 33.71 -14.65 -5.46
C VAL A 232 35.19 -14.64 -5.87
N PRO A 233 36.15 -14.40 -4.98
CA PRO A 233 37.57 -14.48 -5.32
C PRO A 233 37.99 -15.94 -5.61
N PRO A 234 38.84 -16.19 -6.62
CA PRO A 234 39.22 -17.54 -6.99
C PRO A 234 40.09 -18.20 -5.91
N GLN A 235 39.74 -19.43 -5.52
CA GLN A 235 40.57 -20.27 -4.65
C GLN A 235 41.90 -20.63 -5.36
N PRO A 236 43.04 -20.66 -4.66
CA PRO A 236 44.29 -21.15 -5.24
C PRO A 236 44.20 -22.66 -5.50
N THR A 237 44.35 -23.04 -6.76
CA THR A 237 44.42 -24.42 -7.23
C THR A 237 45.62 -25.13 -6.61
N LYS A 238 45.39 -26.15 -5.78
CA LYS A 238 46.44 -27.09 -5.35
C LYS A 238 46.91 -27.86 -6.59
N GLY A 239 48.11 -27.53 -7.06
CA GLY A 239 48.77 -28.21 -8.17
C GLY A 239 48.93 -29.71 -7.89
N ARG A 240 48.39 -30.54 -8.78
CA ARG A 240 48.72 -31.96 -8.87
C ARG A 240 50.19 -32.09 -9.24
N GLN A 241 51.02 -32.47 -8.28
CA GLN A 241 52.38 -32.90 -8.57
C GLN A 241 52.35 -34.24 -9.32
N SER A 242 52.96 -34.22 -10.49
CA SER A 242 53.37 -35.36 -11.29
C SER A 242 54.32 -36.26 -10.49
N TYR A 243 53.95 -37.54 -10.31
CA TYR A 243 54.94 -38.58 -10.02
C TYR A 243 55.30 -39.28 -11.33
N VAL A 244 56.51 -38.96 -11.80
CA VAL A 244 57.30 -39.75 -12.74
C VAL A 244 57.85 -40.95 -11.95
N SER A 245 57.66 -42.16 -12.47
CA SER A 245 58.29 -43.38 -11.95
C SER A 245 59.52 -43.71 -12.79
N PRO A 246 60.67 -44.10 -12.20
CA PRO A 246 61.74 -44.82 -12.88
C PRO A 246 61.46 -46.31 -13.01
#